data_AF-A0A2N4YUR2-F1
#
_entry.id   AF-A0A2N4YUR2-F1
#
_cell.length_a   1.000
_cell.length_b   1.000
_cell.length_c   1.000
_cell.angle_alpha   90.00
_cell.angle_beta   90.00
_cell.angle_gamma   90.00
#
_symmetry.space_group_name_H-M   'P 1'
#
loop_
_entity.id
_entity.type
_entity.pdbx_description
1 polymer ?
#
loop_
_entity_poly.entity_id
_entity_poly.type
_entity_poly.pdbx_seq_one_letter_code
_entity_poly.pdbx_strand_id
1 'polypeptide(L)' 'MHLSRHPTSYPTRYQEIAARLEQELRHHYRCGDYLPAEQQLATRFDVNRHTLRRAIDQLVERGWV' A
#
# COMPACT_ATOMS: atom_id res chain seq x y z
N MET A 1 -19.70 -6.39 27.15
CA MET A 1 -19.15 -7.65 26.61
C MET A 1 -19.09 -7.51 25.10
N HIS A 2 -17.87 -7.68 24.55
CA HIS A 2 -17.48 -7.79 23.13
C HIS A 2 -18.48 -7.31 22.06
N LEU A 3 -18.26 -6.09 21.55
CA LEU A 3 -18.75 -5.73 20.22
C LEU A 3 -18.07 -6.65 19.22
N SER A 4 -18.87 -7.49 18.57
CA SER A 4 -18.49 -8.35 17.45
C SER A 4 -18.01 -7.51 16.25
N ARG A 5 -16.83 -6.89 16.36
CA ARG A 5 -16.00 -6.61 15.20
C ARG A 5 -15.59 -7.97 14.71
N HIS A 6 -16.32 -8.56 13.78
CA HIS A 6 -15.76 -9.60 12.94
C HIS A 6 -14.54 -8.95 12.26
N PRO A 7 -13.29 -9.33 12.60
CA PRO A 7 -12.22 -9.07 11.66
C PRO A 7 -12.49 -10.09 10.57
N THR A 8 -13.14 -9.72 9.46
CA THR A 8 -12.91 -10.50 8.24
C THR A 8 -11.42 -10.39 8.01
N SER A 9 -10.71 -11.42 8.45
CA SER A 9 -9.26 -11.53 8.59
C SER A 9 -8.54 -11.54 7.24
N TYR A 10 -9.23 -11.08 6.19
CA TYR A 10 -8.71 -10.86 4.87
C TYR A 10 -8.38 -9.38 4.79
N PRO A 11 -7.09 -9.00 4.79
CA PRO A 11 -6.73 -7.64 4.44
C PRO A 11 -7.44 -7.28 3.13
N THR A 12 -8.07 -6.10 3.11
CA THR A 12 -8.66 -5.62 1.87
C THR A 12 -7.58 -5.56 0.79
N ARG A 13 -7.95 -5.78 -0.47
CA ARG A 13 -6.97 -5.89 -1.57
C ARG A 13 -5.98 -4.71 -1.63
N TYR A 14 -6.41 -3.50 -1.25
CA TYR A 14 -5.54 -2.33 -1.18
C TYR A 14 -4.59 -2.33 0.04
N GLN A 15 -4.97 -2.93 1.17
CA GLN A 15 -4.10 -3.08 2.34
C GLN A 15 -2.97 -4.07 2.07
N GLU A 16 -3.25 -5.17 1.35
CA GLU A 16 -2.20 -6.09 0.90
C GLU A 16 -1.23 -5.39 -0.04
N ILE A 17 -1.75 -4.61 -0.99
CA ILE A 17 -0.91 -3.82 -1.90
C ILE A 17 -0.10 -2.79 -1.12
N ALA A 18 -0.68 -2.10 -0.13
CA ALA A 18 0.03 -1.14 0.71
C ALA A 18 1.17 -1.82 1.48
N ALA A 19 0.92 -2.96 2.12
CA ALA A 19 1.95 -3.70 2.84
C ALA A 19 3.05 -4.20 1.91
N ARG A 20 2.70 -4.71 0.73
CA ARG A 20 3.68 -5.19 -0.26
C ARG A 20 4.50 -4.04 -0.84
N LEU A 21 3.85 -2.90 -1.12
CA LEU A 21 4.50 -1.67 -1.56
C LEU A 21 5.40 -1.11 -0.47
N GLU A 22 5.01 -1.15 0.81
CA GLU A 22 5.85 -0.76 1.95
C GLU A 22 7.12 -1.61 2.03
N GLN A 23 7.01 -2.93 1.90
CA GLN A 23 8.16 -3.84 1.91
C GLN A 23 9.09 -3.55 0.73
N GLU A 24 8.54 -3.39 -0.47
CA GLU A 24 9.32 -3.02 -1.66
C GLU A 24 10.01 -1.66 -1.47
N LEU A 25 9.28 -0.67 -0.96
CA LEU A 25 9.84 0.64 -0.61
C LEU A 25 10.97 0.51 0.39
N ARG A 26 10.80 -0.26 1.45
CA ARG A 26 11.82 -0.45 2.49
C ARG A 26 13.07 -1.18 2.00
N HIS A 27 12.91 -2.14 1.07
CA HIS A 27 14.01 -2.94 0.55
C HIS A 27 14.75 -2.27 -0.62
N HIS A 28 14.01 -1.62 -1.51
CA HIS A 28 14.55 -1.05 -2.75
C HIS A 28 14.78 0.47 -2.69
N TYR A 29 14.08 1.17 -1.81
CA TYR A 29 14.12 2.63 -1.73
C TYR A 29 14.58 3.06 -0.33
N ARG A 30 15.39 4.13 -0.28
CA ARG A 30 15.78 4.74 0.99
C ARG A 30 14.97 6.00 1.21
N CYS A 31 14.81 6.41 2.47
CA CYS A 31 14.21 7.70 2.80
C CYS A 31 14.96 8.82 2.05
N GLY A 32 14.24 9.54 1.19
CA GLY A 32 14.79 10.58 0.32
C GLY A 32 15.02 10.15 -1.13
N ASP A 33 14.82 8.87 -1.47
CA ASP A 33 14.79 8.41 -2.85
C ASP A 33 13.41 8.65 -3.48
N TYR A 34 13.36 8.90 -4.78
CA TYR A 34 12.11 9.23 -5.45
C TYR A 34 11.33 7.97 -5.79
N LEU A 35 10.05 7.92 -5.37
CA LEU A 35 9.15 6.85 -5.79
C LEU A 35 8.99 6.84 -7.32
N PRO A 36 8.96 5.65 -7.95
CA PRO A 36 8.53 5.54 -9.34
C PRO A 36 7.08 6.01 -9.47
N ALA A 37 6.73 6.49 -10.67
CA ALA A 37 5.39 6.96 -10.95
C ALA A 37 4.33 5.90 -10.60
N GLU A 38 3.20 6.36 -10.06
CA GLU A 38 2.09 5.50 -9.64
C GLU A 38 1.60 4.58 -10.75
N GLN A 39 1.62 5.03 -12.01
CA GLN A 39 1.28 4.19 -13.16
C GLN A 39 2.24 2.99 -13.30
N GLN A 40 3.54 3.19 -13.09
CA GLN A 40 4.50 2.09 -13.16
C GLN A 40 4.31 1.10 -12.02
N LEU A 41 4.06 1.59 -10.81
CA LEU A 41 3.73 0.73 -9.68
C LEU A 41 2.43 -0.04 -9.93
N ALA A 42 1.40 0.61 -10.46
CA ALA A 42 0.11 -0.02 -10.74
C ALA A 42 0.26 -1.17 -11.76
N THR A 43 1.05 -0.94 -12.82
CA THR A 43 1.39 -1.98 -13.79
C THR A 43 2.22 -3.10 -13.18
N ARG A 44 3.21 -2.80 -12.32
CA ARG A 44 4.05 -3.82 -11.66
C ARG A 44 3.26 -4.72 -10.71
N PHE A 45 2.32 -4.14 -9.97
CA PHE A 45 1.46 -4.89 -9.06
C PHE A 45 0.22 -5.49 -9.75
N ASP A 46 0.05 -5.25 -11.06
CA ASP A 46 -1.13 -5.64 -11.86
C ASP A 46 -2.46 -5.20 -11.21
N VAL A 47 -2.50 -3.94 -10.76
CA VAL A 47 -3.64 -3.38 -10.03
C VAL A 47 -4.16 -2.11 -10.67
N ASN A 48 -5.43 -1.79 -10.42
CA ASN A 48 -6.00 -0.54 -10.88
C ASN A 48 -5.30 0.65 -10.20
N ARG A 49 -5.00 1.70 -10.97
CA ARG A 49 -4.41 2.97 -10.47
C ARG A 49 -5.14 3.52 -9.24
N HIS A 50 -6.46 3.33 -9.16
CA HIS A 50 -7.27 3.78 -8.04
C HIS A 50 -6.98 2.97 -6.76
N THR A 51 -6.79 1.65 -6.90
CA THR A 51 -6.41 0.76 -5.79
C THR A 51 -5.00 1.07 -5.32
N LEU A 52 -4.06 1.32 -6.25
CA LEU A 52 -2.72 1.73 -5.90
C LEU A 52 -2.70 3.10 -5.22
N ARG A 53 -3.44 4.09 -5.73
CA ARG A 53 -3.56 5.41 -5.10
C ARG A 53 -4.02 5.28 -3.65
N ARG A 54 -5.03 4.43 -3.37
CA ARG A 54 -5.48 4.16 -1.98
C ARG A 54 -4.41 3.52 -1.12
N ALA A 55 -3.63 2.60 -1.69
CA ALA A 55 -2.49 2.00 -0.99
C ALA A 55 -1.40 3.04 -0.66
N ILE A 56 -1.08 3.93 -1.61
CA ILE A 56 -0.13 5.03 -1.42
C ILE A 56 -0.64 6.03 -0.39
N ASP A 57 -1.91 6.42 -0.47
CA ASP A 57 -2.55 7.34 0.49
C ASP A 57 -2.39 6.81 1.92
N GLN A 58 -2.62 5.51 2.13
CA GLN A 58 -2.37 4.85 3.42
C GLN A 58 -0.90 4.86 3.85
N LEU A 59 0.05 4.78 2.91
CA LEU A 59 1.48 4.87 3.21
C LEU A 59 1.90 6.30 3.58
N VAL A 60 1.33 7.29 2.90
CA VAL A 60 1.50 8.73 3.21
C VAL A 60 0.91 9.04 4.58
N GLU A 61 -0.30 8.57 4.87
CA GLU A 61 -0.93 8.72 6.20
C GLU A 61 -0.10 8.09 7.32
N ARG A 62 0.65 7.02 7.01
CA ARG A 62 1.58 6.37 7.93
C ARG A 62 2.97 7.03 8.01
N GLY A 63 3.27 7.99 7.13
CA GLY A 63 4.56 8.70 7.08
C GLY A 63 5.70 7.95 6.41
N TRP A 64 5.40 7.02 5.49
CA TRP A 64 6.42 6.29 4.72
C TRP A 64 6.87 7.03 3.45
N VAL A 65 6.01 7.88 2.89
CA VAL A 65 6.22 8.63 1.65
C VAL A 65 5.93 10.11 1.89
#